data_AF-A0A3G2L320-F1
#
_entry.id   AF-A0A3G2L320-F1
#
_cell.length_a   1.000
_cell.length_b   1.000
_cell.length_c   1.000
_cell.angle_alpha   90.00
_cell.angle_beta   90.00
_cell.angle_gamma   90.00
#
_symmetry.space_group_name_H-M   'P 1'
#
loop_
_entity.id
_entity.type
_entity.pdbx_description
1 polymer ?
#
loop_
_entity_poly.entity_id
_entity_poly.type
_entity_poly.pdbx_seq_one_letter_code
_entity_poly.pdbx_strand_id
1 'polypeptide(L)'
;MNKLIVLAFLFFCLGAVAQAPEKISYQAIVRASDNSLVADSPVSLRLIIRQGNVNGATAYEETHSAKTNANGLVSIEIGSGDRTNGAFNQIKWENGPFFIETQVDPNGGTNYSIIGVSQLLSVPYALYAKYAENVTGSAPNTTSEPKIATIIDFITSRPIEEQDVNNTIACTKSGVLTLPLNFSKMQVGETLNLEAHNGAVLTIQADPGVHINYTDGGKATFESESGNVRFGLLRKSKANSYIISGQ
;
A
#
# COMPACT_ATOMS: atom_id res chain seq x y z
N MET A 1 18.23 -24.83 30.42
CA MET A 1 17.38 -25.35 29.33
C MET A 1 16.32 -24.36 28.85
N ASN A 2 15.52 -23.74 29.74
CA ASN A 2 14.40 -22.87 29.33
C ASN A 2 14.81 -21.62 28.52
N LYS A 3 15.97 -21.00 28.82
CA LYS A 3 16.46 -19.81 28.08
C LYS A 3 16.91 -20.13 26.64
N LEU A 4 17.40 -21.35 26.39
CA LEU A 4 17.82 -21.77 25.04
C LEU A 4 16.62 -22.05 24.13
N ILE A 5 15.54 -22.60 24.71
CA ILE A 5 14.28 -22.86 24.00
C ILE A 5 13.60 -21.55 23.58
N VAL A 6 13.61 -20.53 24.45
CA VAL A 6 13.08 -19.18 24.13
C VAL A 6 13.86 -18.51 23.00
N LEU A 7 15.20 -18.64 22.99
CA LEU A 7 16.04 -18.05 21.95
C LEU A 7 15.87 -18.76 20.59
N ALA A 8 15.67 -20.08 20.60
CA ALA A 8 15.37 -20.87 19.40
C ALA A 8 13.98 -20.52 18.82
N PHE A 9 12.98 -20.29 19.66
CA PHE A 9 11.65 -19.82 19.23
C PHE A 9 11.70 -18.40 18.63
N LEU A 10 12.54 -17.52 19.17
CA LEU A 10 12.71 -16.15 18.67
C LEU A 10 13.36 -16.13 17.27
N PHE A 11 14.31 -17.03 17.01
CA PHE A 11 14.92 -17.20 15.68
C PHE A 11 13.96 -17.77 14.63
N PHE A 12 12.99 -18.59 15.05
CA PHE A 12 12.00 -19.19 14.15
C PHE A 12 10.98 -18.16 13.63
N CYS A 13 10.63 -17.14 14.42
CA CYS A 13 9.70 -16.09 14.02
C CYS A 13 10.27 -15.12 12.96
N LEU A 14 11.59 -15.02 12.82
CA LEU A 14 12.25 -14.11 11.87
C LEU A 14 12.25 -14.63 10.41
N GLY A 15 11.83 -15.89 10.18
CA GLY A 15 11.83 -16.51 8.86
C GLY A 15 10.50 -16.49 8.09
N ALA A 16 9.44 -15.88 8.65
CA ALA A 16 8.13 -15.88 8.01
C ALA A 16 8.06 -14.82 6.88
N VAL A 17 8.25 -15.26 5.64
CA VAL A 17 7.95 -14.44 4.45
C VAL A 17 6.47 -14.53 4.11
N ALA A 18 5.70 -13.48 4.42
CA ALA A 18 4.27 -13.39 4.14
C ALA A 18 3.96 -12.57 2.87
N GLN A 19 4.85 -12.62 1.87
CA GLN A 19 4.60 -11.92 0.61
C GLN A 19 3.49 -12.64 -0.15
N ALA A 20 2.50 -11.87 -0.63
CA ALA A 20 1.52 -12.41 -1.55
C ALA A 20 2.26 -12.97 -2.77
N PRO A 21 1.89 -14.16 -3.28
CA PRO A 21 2.51 -14.70 -4.48
C PRO A 21 2.44 -13.67 -5.62
N GLU A 22 3.59 -13.39 -6.26
CA GLU A 22 3.69 -12.48 -7.41
C GLU A 22 3.23 -13.19 -8.69
N LYS A 23 1.98 -13.62 -8.69
CA LYS A 23 1.39 -14.43 -9.77
C LYS A 23 -0.09 -14.11 -9.96
N ILE A 24 -0.60 -14.35 -11.17
CA ILE A 24 -2.04 -14.19 -11.50
C ILE A 24 -2.58 -15.51 -12.04
N SER A 25 -3.64 -16.06 -11.45
CA SER A 25 -4.33 -17.22 -12.03
C SER A 25 -4.96 -16.86 -13.38
N TYR A 26 -4.71 -17.68 -14.39
CA TYR A 26 -5.22 -17.48 -15.75
C TYR A 26 -5.84 -18.76 -16.32
N GLN A 27 -7.01 -18.62 -16.93
CA GLN A 27 -7.73 -19.71 -17.58
C GLN A 27 -8.20 -19.26 -18.96
N ALA A 28 -8.04 -20.15 -19.94
CA ALA A 28 -8.49 -19.90 -21.31
C ALA A 28 -9.00 -21.18 -21.96
N ILE A 29 -10.00 -21.04 -22.83
CA ILE A 29 -10.48 -22.13 -23.69
C ILE A 29 -9.81 -21.97 -25.05
N VAL A 30 -9.06 -22.97 -25.48
CA VAL A 30 -8.37 -22.98 -26.77
C VAL A 30 -9.27 -23.61 -27.83
N ARG A 31 -9.48 -22.88 -28.92
CA ARG A 31 -10.22 -23.33 -30.10
C ARG A 31 -9.34 -23.25 -31.34
N ALA A 32 -9.51 -24.20 -32.25
CA ALA A 32 -8.86 -24.18 -33.56
C ALA A 32 -9.53 -23.16 -34.50
N SER A 33 -8.98 -22.97 -35.70
CA SER A 33 -9.48 -22.01 -36.69
C SER A 33 -10.89 -22.34 -37.21
N ASP A 34 -11.29 -23.61 -37.16
CA ASP A 34 -12.64 -24.09 -37.46
C ASP A 34 -13.60 -23.99 -36.25
N ASN A 35 -13.16 -23.34 -35.16
CA ASN A 35 -13.87 -23.15 -33.90
C ASN A 35 -14.11 -24.45 -33.09
N SER A 36 -13.51 -25.58 -33.49
CA SER A 36 -13.50 -26.80 -32.70
C SER A 36 -12.63 -26.64 -31.44
N LEU A 37 -12.96 -27.39 -30.37
CA LEU A 37 -12.15 -27.41 -29.16
C LEU A 37 -10.83 -28.12 -29.41
N VAL A 38 -9.72 -27.50 -29.02
CA VAL A 38 -8.42 -28.18 -28.94
C VAL A 38 -8.40 -28.96 -27.63
N ALA A 39 -9.02 -30.14 -27.61
CA ALA A 39 -9.19 -30.96 -26.40
C ALA A 39 -8.01 -31.92 -26.19
N ASP A 40 -7.66 -32.16 -24.93
CA ASP A 40 -6.66 -33.15 -24.48
C ASP A 40 -5.31 -33.10 -25.20
N SER A 41 -4.92 -31.91 -25.66
CA SER A 41 -3.78 -31.69 -26.57
C SER A 41 -2.73 -30.77 -25.97
N PRO A 42 -1.42 -30.99 -26.28
CA PRO A 42 -0.38 -30.05 -25.90
C PRO A 42 -0.52 -28.74 -26.68
N VAL A 43 -0.37 -27.62 -25.98
CA VAL A 43 -0.44 -26.27 -26.54
C VAL A 43 0.67 -25.41 -25.95
N SER A 44 1.15 -24.42 -26.72
CA SER A 44 2.06 -23.40 -26.20
C SER A 44 1.34 -22.07 -26.12
N LEU A 45 1.55 -21.35 -25.01
CA LEU A 45 1.03 -20.00 -24.83
C LEU A 45 2.18 -19.01 -24.70
N ARG A 46 2.02 -17.83 -25.28
CA ARG A 46 2.80 -16.63 -24.97
C ARG A 46 1.87 -15.61 -24.35
N LEU A 47 2.24 -15.11 -23.18
CA LEU A 47 1.49 -14.11 -22.44
C LEU A 47 2.31 -12.82 -22.40
N ILE A 48 1.70 -11.73 -22.83
CA ILE A 48 2.31 -10.40 -22.92
C ILE A 48 1.45 -9.44 -22.10
N ILE A 49 2.05 -8.77 -21.14
CA ILE A 49 1.41 -7.66 -20.43
C ILE A 49 1.77 -6.36 -21.16
N ARG A 50 0.76 -5.67 -21.68
CA ARG A 50 0.89 -4.39 -22.37
C ARG A 50 0.42 -3.24 -21.50
N GLN A 51 1.15 -2.12 -21.51
CA GLN A 51 0.80 -0.93 -20.74
C GLN A 51 0.07 0.11 -21.59
N GLY A 52 -0.98 0.72 -21.05
CA GLY A 52 -1.68 1.87 -21.60
C GLY A 52 -2.81 1.53 -22.57
N ASN A 53 -2.57 0.67 -23.57
CA ASN A 53 -3.61 0.22 -24.52
C ASN A 53 -3.31 -1.18 -25.09
N VAL A 54 -4.23 -1.71 -25.91
CA VAL A 54 -4.13 -3.05 -26.52
C VAL A 54 -2.89 -3.29 -27.40
N ASN A 55 -2.26 -2.23 -27.90
CA ASN A 55 -1.01 -2.27 -28.67
C ASN A 55 0.13 -1.53 -27.94
N GLY A 56 -0.01 -1.33 -26.64
CA GLY A 56 0.94 -0.60 -25.82
C GLY A 56 2.28 -1.31 -25.67
N ALA A 57 3.21 -0.63 -25.00
CA ALA A 57 4.54 -1.17 -24.71
C ALA A 57 4.46 -2.46 -23.89
N THR A 58 5.32 -3.42 -24.19
CA THR A 58 5.45 -4.67 -23.43
C THR A 58 6.09 -4.37 -22.07
N ALA A 59 5.31 -4.52 -21.00
CA ALA A 59 5.80 -4.44 -19.63
C ALA A 59 6.42 -5.76 -19.15
N TYR A 60 5.88 -6.90 -19.63
CA TYR A 60 6.33 -8.24 -19.28
C TYR A 60 5.91 -9.26 -20.33
N GLU A 61 6.71 -10.31 -20.52
CA GLU A 61 6.41 -11.42 -21.42
C GLU A 61 6.95 -12.74 -20.88
N GLU A 62 6.15 -13.80 -21.02
CA GLU A 62 6.54 -15.18 -20.70
C GLU A 62 5.86 -16.19 -21.63
N THR A 63 6.40 -17.41 -21.66
CA THR A 63 5.84 -18.54 -22.37
C THR A 63 5.48 -19.69 -21.43
N HIS A 64 4.46 -20.46 -21.80
CA HIS A 64 4.02 -21.67 -21.10
C HIS A 64 3.87 -22.82 -22.08
N SER A 65 4.21 -24.02 -21.62
CA SER A 65 3.82 -25.29 -22.26
C SER A 65 2.78 -25.95 -21.37
N ALA A 66 1.59 -26.22 -21.92
CA ALA A 66 0.47 -26.74 -21.17
C ALA A 66 -0.30 -27.78 -21.97
N LYS A 67 -1.18 -28.54 -21.30
CA LYS A 67 -2.09 -29.48 -21.93
C LYS A 67 -3.52 -29.04 -21.65
N THR A 68 -4.34 -28.94 -22.69
CA THR A 68 -5.77 -28.67 -22.53
C THR A 68 -6.49 -29.88 -21.96
N ASN A 69 -7.61 -29.68 -21.26
CA ASN A 69 -8.50 -30.78 -20.86
C ASN A 69 -9.54 -31.10 -21.95
N ALA A 70 -10.46 -32.02 -21.67
CA ALA A 70 -11.55 -32.41 -22.58
C ALA A 70 -12.46 -31.24 -23.04
N ASN A 71 -12.48 -30.12 -22.31
CA ASN A 71 -13.24 -28.91 -22.66
C ASN A 71 -12.37 -27.86 -23.37
N GLY A 72 -11.14 -28.21 -23.79
CA GLY A 72 -10.18 -27.28 -24.37
C GLY A 72 -9.63 -26.24 -23.38
N LEU A 73 -9.86 -26.41 -22.07
CA LEU A 73 -9.44 -25.45 -21.05
C LEU A 73 -7.97 -25.67 -20.69
N VAL A 74 -7.24 -24.56 -20.61
CA VAL A 74 -5.92 -24.47 -19.97
C VAL A 74 -6.03 -23.67 -18.67
N SER A 75 -5.26 -24.05 -17.65
CA SER A 75 -5.13 -23.34 -16.37
C SER A 75 -3.65 -23.16 -16.07
N ILE A 76 -3.20 -21.91 -15.96
CA ILE A 76 -1.80 -21.55 -15.71
C ILE A 76 -1.73 -20.38 -14.72
N GLU A 77 -0.52 -20.09 -14.23
CA GLU A 77 -0.24 -18.93 -13.40
C GLU A 77 0.66 -17.97 -14.18
N ILE A 78 0.17 -16.76 -14.44
CA ILE A 78 1.00 -15.73 -15.06
C ILE A 78 2.08 -15.32 -14.04
N GLY A 79 3.33 -15.23 -14.49
CA GLY A 79 4.49 -14.94 -13.64
C GLY A 79 5.24 -16.21 -13.21
N SER A 80 4.77 -17.40 -13.60
CA SER A 80 5.46 -18.68 -13.35
C SER A 80 6.01 -19.34 -14.61
N GLY A 81 5.86 -18.71 -15.78
CA GLY A 81 6.32 -19.25 -17.05
C GLY A 81 7.79 -18.98 -17.33
N ASP A 82 8.23 -19.40 -18.51
CA ASP A 82 9.55 -19.09 -19.03
C ASP A 82 9.57 -17.63 -19.52
N ARG A 83 10.15 -16.76 -18.70
CA ARG A 83 10.22 -15.32 -18.95
C ARG A 83 11.07 -15.00 -20.18
N THR A 84 10.51 -14.24 -21.12
CA THR A 84 11.19 -13.77 -22.34
C THR A 84 11.45 -12.26 -22.33
N ASN A 85 10.68 -11.45 -21.56
CA ASN A 85 10.89 -10.01 -21.43
C ASN A 85 10.45 -9.47 -20.04
N GLY A 86 11.14 -8.43 -19.55
CA GLY A 86 10.83 -7.75 -18.30
C GLY A 86 11.05 -8.59 -17.05
N ALA A 87 10.44 -8.20 -15.93
CA ALA A 87 10.34 -9.00 -14.72
C ALA A 87 8.99 -8.73 -14.05
N PHE A 88 8.25 -9.78 -13.69
CA PHE A 88 6.87 -9.65 -13.22
C PHE A 88 6.76 -8.77 -11.97
N ASN A 89 7.72 -8.91 -11.06
CA ASN A 89 7.83 -8.14 -9.81
C ASN A 89 8.31 -6.69 -10.00
N GLN A 90 8.74 -6.32 -11.20
CA GLN A 90 9.14 -4.95 -11.53
C GLN A 90 8.04 -4.19 -12.29
N ILE A 91 6.90 -4.82 -12.55
CA ILE A 91 5.76 -4.15 -13.17
C ILE A 91 5.20 -3.13 -12.19
N LYS A 92 5.25 -1.86 -12.61
CA LYS A 92 4.66 -0.74 -11.86
C LYS A 92 3.16 -0.65 -12.10
N TRP A 93 2.41 -1.50 -11.39
CA TRP A 93 0.96 -1.66 -11.52
C TRP A 93 0.16 -0.36 -11.30
N GLU A 94 0.73 0.61 -10.58
CA GLU A 94 0.16 1.94 -10.36
C GLU A 94 0.08 2.78 -11.65
N ASN A 95 0.90 2.48 -12.66
CA ASN A 95 0.94 3.18 -13.94
C ASN A 95 -0.01 2.56 -14.98
N GLY A 96 -1.09 1.91 -14.51
CA GLY A 96 -2.11 1.33 -15.38
C GLY A 96 -2.79 2.35 -16.30
N PRO A 97 -3.64 1.90 -17.24
CA PRO A 97 -4.19 0.56 -17.36
C PRO A 97 -3.21 -0.47 -17.97
N PHE A 98 -3.46 -1.75 -17.72
CA PHE A 98 -2.72 -2.86 -18.32
C PHE A 98 -3.66 -3.79 -19.10
N PHE A 99 -3.11 -4.45 -20.11
CA PHE A 99 -3.80 -5.39 -20.97
C PHE A 99 -2.99 -6.69 -21.02
N ILE A 100 -3.69 -7.82 -21.09
CA ILE A 100 -3.07 -9.11 -21.36
C ILE A 100 -3.35 -9.50 -22.80
N GLU A 101 -2.27 -9.66 -23.56
CA GLU A 101 -2.28 -10.33 -24.84
C GLU A 101 -1.87 -11.79 -24.65
N THR A 102 -2.66 -12.69 -25.21
CA THR A 102 -2.41 -14.12 -25.22
C THR A 102 -2.26 -14.57 -26.66
N GLN A 103 -1.14 -15.22 -26.96
CA GLN A 103 -0.89 -15.87 -28.23
C GLN A 103 -0.81 -17.39 -28.00
N VAL A 104 -1.40 -18.20 -28.88
CA VAL A 104 -1.44 -19.66 -28.71
C VAL A 104 -0.98 -20.37 -29.99
N ASP A 105 -0.12 -21.38 -29.82
CA ASP A 105 0.15 -22.43 -30.81
C ASP A 105 -0.63 -23.69 -30.39
N PRO A 106 -1.70 -24.07 -31.11
CA PRO A 106 -2.53 -25.21 -30.77
C PRO A 106 -1.83 -26.57 -30.96
N ASN A 107 -0.66 -26.60 -31.62
CA ASN A 107 0.14 -27.80 -31.82
C ASN A 107 1.31 -27.90 -30.82
N GLY A 108 1.43 -26.96 -29.89
CA GLY A 108 2.49 -26.96 -28.88
C GLY A 108 3.86 -26.49 -29.37
N GLY A 109 3.94 -25.89 -30.57
CA GLY A 109 5.17 -25.30 -31.11
C GLY A 109 5.34 -23.82 -30.76
N THR A 110 6.05 -23.09 -31.63
CA THR A 110 6.30 -21.64 -31.50
C THR A 110 5.57 -20.81 -32.57
N ASN A 111 4.69 -21.44 -33.35
CA ASN A 111 3.90 -20.81 -34.41
C ASN A 111 2.58 -20.29 -33.85
N TYR A 112 2.66 -19.27 -33.01
CA TYR A 112 1.50 -18.66 -32.39
C TYR A 112 0.56 -18.05 -33.44
N SER A 113 -0.66 -18.56 -33.52
CA SER A 113 -1.63 -18.21 -34.58
C SER A 113 -2.93 -17.63 -34.04
N ILE A 114 -3.29 -17.96 -32.80
CA ILE A 114 -4.49 -17.44 -32.13
C ILE A 114 -4.04 -16.30 -31.22
N ILE A 115 -4.57 -15.10 -31.41
CA ILE A 115 -4.23 -13.91 -30.61
C ILE A 115 -5.50 -13.33 -30.00
N GLY A 116 -5.49 -13.10 -28.69
CA GLY A 116 -6.54 -12.40 -27.97
C GLY A 116 -5.94 -11.34 -27.05
N VAL A 117 -6.57 -10.17 -26.96
CA VAL A 117 -6.16 -9.09 -26.05
C VAL A 117 -7.34 -8.69 -25.19
N SER A 118 -7.15 -8.63 -23.88
CA SER A 118 -8.16 -8.16 -22.92
C SER A 118 -7.56 -7.24 -21.88
N GLN A 119 -8.36 -6.35 -21.30
CA GLN A 119 -7.89 -5.45 -20.24
C GLN A 119 -7.77 -6.23 -18.92
N LEU A 120 -6.68 -6.03 -18.18
CA LEU A 120 -6.57 -6.47 -16.79
C LEU A 120 -7.38 -5.52 -15.90
N LEU A 121 -8.46 -6.04 -15.33
CA LEU A 121 -9.30 -5.31 -14.37
C LEU A 121 -8.97 -5.76 -12.94
N SER A 122 -9.17 -4.85 -11.98
CA SER A 122 -8.96 -5.17 -10.57
C SER A 122 -9.94 -6.24 -10.09
N VAL A 123 -9.44 -7.21 -9.32
CA VAL A 123 -10.27 -8.17 -8.58
C VAL A 123 -10.69 -7.59 -7.22
N PRO A 124 -11.76 -8.08 -6.56
CA PRO A 124 -12.24 -7.52 -5.29
C PRO A 124 -11.18 -7.41 -4.18
N TYR A 125 -10.26 -8.38 -4.08
CA TYR A 125 -9.16 -8.34 -3.12
C TYR A 125 -8.14 -7.22 -3.42
N ALA A 126 -7.82 -6.99 -4.70
CA ALA A 126 -6.97 -5.88 -5.14
C ALA A 126 -7.63 -4.51 -4.88
N LEU A 127 -8.96 -4.42 -5.04
CA LEU A 127 -9.71 -3.21 -4.68
C LEU A 127 -9.70 -2.96 -3.16
N TYR A 128 -9.71 -4.02 -2.35
CA TYR A 128 -9.59 -3.90 -0.90
C TYR A 128 -8.18 -3.45 -0.48
N ALA A 129 -7.13 -3.95 -1.14
CA ALA A 129 -5.74 -3.52 -0.90
C ALA A 129 -5.50 -2.03 -1.18
N LYS A 130 -6.22 -1.42 -2.13
CA LYS A 130 -6.20 0.03 -2.38
C LYS A 130 -6.58 0.87 -1.15
N TYR A 131 -7.41 0.35 -0.24
CA TYR A 131 -7.73 1.06 1.00
C TYR A 131 -6.57 1.06 2.00
N ALA A 132 -5.65 0.08 1.92
CA ALA A 132 -4.42 0.06 2.72
C ALA A 132 -3.36 1.02 2.17
N GLU A 133 -3.36 1.30 0.86
CA GLU A 133 -2.46 2.29 0.23
C GLU A 133 -2.71 3.72 0.73
N ASN A 134 -3.97 4.03 1.09
CA ASN A 134 -4.36 5.32 1.70
C ASN A 134 -3.85 5.53 3.14
N VAL A 135 -3.14 4.55 3.72
CA VAL A 135 -2.47 4.69 5.03
C VAL A 135 -1.05 5.25 4.88
N THR A 136 -0.59 5.56 3.66
CA THR A 136 0.72 6.18 3.43
C THR A 136 0.61 7.71 3.46
N GLY A 137 0.90 8.30 4.63
CA GLY A 137 1.27 9.71 4.71
C GLY A 137 2.47 9.96 3.78
N SER A 138 2.31 10.88 2.85
CA SER A 138 3.33 11.22 1.86
C SER A 138 4.49 11.97 2.52
N ALA A 139 5.68 11.37 2.56
CA ALA A 139 6.93 12.11 2.64
C ALA A 139 7.63 12.03 1.27
N PRO A 140 7.97 13.16 0.62
CA PRO A 140 8.70 13.15 -0.63
C PRO A 140 10.18 12.87 -0.31
N ASN A 141 10.61 11.60 -0.43
CA ASN A 141 12.00 11.08 -0.52
C ASN A 141 12.39 9.93 0.42
N THR A 142 11.47 9.15 0.95
CA THR A 142 11.85 7.86 1.56
C THR A 142 11.03 6.74 0.95
N THR A 143 11.70 5.63 0.66
CA THR A 143 11.11 4.32 0.36
C THR A 143 9.89 4.12 1.25
N SER A 144 8.72 4.12 0.64
CA SER A 144 7.41 4.13 1.29
C SER A 144 7.15 2.78 1.96
N GLU A 145 7.78 2.58 3.11
CA GLU A 145 7.42 1.55 4.06
C GLU A 145 6.14 2.02 4.79
N PRO A 146 5.15 1.13 5.00
CA PRO A 146 4.02 1.44 5.85
C PRO A 146 4.51 1.85 7.25
N LYS A 147 4.33 3.12 7.61
CA LYS A 147 4.71 3.63 8.93
C LYS A 147 3.61 3.28 9.93
N ILE A 148 3.91 2.36 10.86
CA ILE A 148 3.10 2.17 12.06
C ILE A 148 3.27 3.40 12.94
N ALA A 149 2.16 3.99 13.39
CA ALA A 149 2.19 5.12 14.31
C ALA A 149 2.91 4.73 15.60
N THR A 150 3.88 5.56 16.01
CA THR A 150 4.61 5.41 17.27
C THR A 150 4.02 6.32 18.34
N ILE A 151 4.15 5.90 19.61
CA ILE A 151 3.86 6.75 20.77
C ILE A 151 5.12 7.56 21.09
N ILE A 152 4.96 8.88 21.18
CA ILE A 152 6.02 9.83 21.49
C ILE A 152 5.71 10.46 22.83
N ASP A 153 6.56 10.20 23.82
CA ASP A 153 6.42 10.78 25.15
C ASP A 153 6.66 12.29 25.10
N PHE A 154 5.67 13.04 25.57
CA PHE A 154 5.74 14.48 25.71
C PHE A 154 5.83 14.84 27.19
N ILE A 155 7.03 15.25 27.59
CA ILE A 155 7.41 15.48 29.00
C ILE A 155 7.82 16.93 29.28
N THR A 156 7.95 17.75 28.24
CA THR A 156 8.32 19.17 28.32
C THR A 156 7.72 19.93 27.14
N SER A 157 7.48 21.23 27.35
CA SER A 157 6.98 22.11 26.28
C SER A 157 8.01 22.24 25.16
N ARG A 158 7.56 22.13 23.91
CA ARG A 158 8.40 22.22 22.71
C ARG A 158 7.55 22.53 21.47
N PRO A 159 8.13 23.01 20.37
CA PRO A 159 7.42 23.05 19.10
C PRO A 159 7.13 21.64 18.56
N ILE A 160 6.18 21.55 17.62
CA ILE A 160 5.97 20.35 16.80
C ILE A 160 7.18 20.06 15.92
N GLU A 161 7.50 18.78 15.76
CA GLU A 161 8.63 18.27 14.99
C GLU A 161 8.15 17.28 13.92
N GLU A 162 8.99 17.02 12.92
CA GLU A 162 8.67 16.07 11.82
C GLU A 162 8.34 14.67 12.34
N GLN A 163 8.97 14.24 13.43
CA GLN A 163 8.71 12.96 14.07
C GLN A 163 7.29 12.85 14.66
N ASP A 164 6.62 13.96 14.98
CA ASP A 164 5.27 13.95 15.55
C ASP A 164 4.22 13.61 14.50
N VAL A 165 4.50 13.88 13.22
CA VAL A 165 3.52 13.75 12.14
C VAL A 165 3.15 12.27 11.93
N ASN A 166 1.85 12.03 11.85
CA ASN A 166 1.19 10.72 11.75
C ASN A 166 1.46 9.79 12.96
N ASN A 167 1.87 10.34 14.10
CA ASN A 167 2.15 9.61 15.33
C ASN A 167 1.20 10.04 16.48
N THR A 168 1.40 9.48 17.67
CA THR A 168 0.67 9.86 18.89
C THR A 168 1.58 10.62 19.84
N ILE A 169 1.20 11.83 20.23
CA ILE A 169 1.80 12.56 21.34
C ILE A 169 1.15 12.09 22.65
N ALA A 170 1.91 11.43 23.51
CA ALA A 170 1.50 11.04 24.86
C ALA A 170 2.05 12.04 25.89
N CYS A 171 1.25 13.04 26.23
CA CYS A 171 1.57 14.04 27.24
C CYS A 171 1.41 13.44 28.64
N THR A 172 2.53 13.09 29.26
CA THR A 172 2.59 12.55 30.63
C THR A 172 3.01 13.61 31.65
N LYS A 173 3.44 14.79 31.19
CA LYS A 173 3.67 15.99 32.00
C LYS A 173 3.09 17.21 31.30
N SER A 174 2.32 18.02 32.04
CA SER A 174 1.63 19.18 31.48
C SER A 174 2.58 20.12 30.74
N GLY A 175 2.17 20.58 29.57
CA GLY A 175 3.00 21.43 28.73
C GLY A 175 2.30 21.91 27.46
N VAL A 176 3.04 22.69 26.68
CA VAL A 176 2.57 23.33 25.45
C VAL A 176 3.31 22.76 24.25
N LEU A 177 2.57 22.20 23.29
CA LEU A 177 3.05 21.90 21.95
C LEU A 177 2.75 23.09 21.04
N THR A 178 3.81 23.76 20.58
CA THR A 178 3.66 24.97 19.74
C THR A 178 3.59 24.60 18.25
N LEU A 179 2.65 25.19 17.51
CA LEU A 179 2.55 25.12 16.05
C LEU A 179 3.19 26.37 15.44
N PRO A 180 4.43 26.26 14.90
CA PRO A 180 5.14 27.42 14.40
C PRO A 180 4.66 27.83 13.02
N LEU A 181 4.88 29.10 12.68
CA LEU A 181 4.65 29.61 11.34
C LEU A 181 5.51 28.83 10.32
N ASN A 182 4.92 28.48 9.18
CA ASN A 182 5.59 27.80 8.06
C ASN A 182 6.17 26.42 8.40
N PHE A 183 5.55 25.67 9.30
CA PHE A 183 5.90 24.26 9.53
C PHE A 183 5.63 23.40 8.29
N SER A 184 6.61 23.24 7.41
CA SER A 184 6.49 22.55 6.12
C SER A 184 6.59 21.02 6.21
N LYS A 185 7.02 20.51 7.37
CA LYS A 185 7.22 19.07 7.62
C LYS A 185 5.93 18.26 7.75
N MET A 186 4.81 18.93 8.01
CA MET A 186 3.48 18.34 7.96
C MET A 186 2.77 18.83 6.70
N GLN A 187 2.37 17.91 5.84
CA GLN A 187 1.60 18.13 4.62
C GLN A 187 0.11 18.29 4.92
N VAL A 188 -0.62 18.89 3.98
CA VAL A 188 -2.08 19.03 4.10
C VAL A 188 -2.73 17.65 4.08
N GLY A 189 -3.59 17.38 5.05
CA GLY A 189 -4.25 16.08 5.23
C GLY A 189 -3.63 15.21 6.32
N GLU A 190 -2.34 15.38 6.60
CA GLU A 190 -1.65 14.63 7.67
C GLU A 190 -2.20 15.00 9.05
N THR A 191 -2.02 14.07 9.99
CA THR A 191 -2.61 14.15 11.32
C THR A 191 -1.57 13.96 12.42
N LEU A 192 -1.99 14.27 13.64
CA LEU A 192 -1.32 13.92 14.88
C LEU A 192 -2.40 13.51 15.89
N ASN A 193 -2.24 12.36 16.52
CA ASN A 193 -3.08 11.95 17.64
C ASN A 193 -2.53 12.57 18.93
N LEU A 194 -3.42 13.03 19.79
CA LEU A 194 -3.08 13.74 21.02
C LEU A 194 -3.64 12.98 22.20
N GLU A 195 -2.83 12.77 23.23
CA GLU A 195 -3.24 12.13 24.46
C GLU A 195 -2.67 12.90 25.66
N ALA A 196 -3.54 13.34 26.57
CA ALA A 196 -3.12 13.81 27.88
C ALA A 196 -3.38 12.72 28.91
N HIS A 197 -2.34 12.32 29.66
CA HIS A 197 -2.37 11.15 30.54
C HIS A 197 -2.38 11.52 32.01
N ASN A 198 -3.17 10.81 32.80
CA ASN A 198 -3.03 10.71 34.26
C ASN A 198 -2.88 12.07 34.98
N GLY A 199 -3.81 12.99 34.75
CA GLY A 199 -3.76 14.32 35.37
C GLY A 199 -2.98 15.38 34.58
N ALA A 200 -2.32 15.02 33.48
CA ALA A 200 -1.59 15.98 32.65
C ALA A 200 -2.54 16.86 31.83
N VAL A 201 -2.05 18.05 31.49
CA VAL A 201 -2.71 19.02 30.62
C VAL A 201 -1.84 19.27 29.40
N LEU A 202 -2.28 18.81 28.23
CA LEU A 202 -1.64 19.11 26.95
C LEU A 202 -2.31 20.34 26.35
N THR A 203 -1.53 21.39 26.11
CA THR A 203 -1.98 22.56 25.36
C THR A 203 -1.38 22.54 23.97
N ILE A 204 -2.20 22.71 22.94
CA ILE A 204 -1.75 23.02 21.59
C ILE A 204 -1.91 24.53 21.39
N GLN A 205 -0.83 25.21 21.01
CA GLN A 205 -0.82 26.65 20.83
C GLN A 205 -0.22 27.03 19.49
N ALA A 206 -0.92 27.84 18.71
CA ALA A 206 -0.42 28.38 17.46
C ALA A 206 0.36 29.68 17.67
N ASP A 207 1.45 29.84 16.93
CA ASP A 207 2.11 31.13 16.78
C ASP A 207 1.20 32.13 16.02
N PRO A 208 1.43 33.45 16.14
CA PRO A 208 0.74 34.44 15.31
C PRO A 208 0.89 34.13 13.81
N GLY A 209 -0.21 34.22 13.06
CA GLY A 209 -0.28 33.82 11.65
C GLY A 209 -0.59 32.33 11.42
N VAL A 210 -0.70 31.53 12.49
CA VAL A 210 -1.13 30.13 12.44
C VAL A 210 -2.53 30.00 13.03
N HIS A 211 -3.42 29.30 12.31
CA HIS A 211 -4.82 29.18 12.67
C HIS A 211 -5.12 27.80 13.25
N ILE A 212 -5.78 27.76 14.41
CA ILE A 212 -6.42 26.55 14.96
C ILE A 212 -7.93 26.79 14.95
N ASN A 213 -8.69 25.91 14.29
CA ASN A 213 -10.15 26.03 14.17
C ASN A 213 -10.57 27.46 13.74
N TYR A 214 -9.94 27.95 12.67
CA TYR A 214 -10.18 29.28 12.07
C TYR A 214 -9.79 30.48 12.94
N THR A 215 -9.16 30.26 14.11
CA THR A 215 -8.71 31.32 15.02
C THR A 215 -7.20 31.52 14.88
N ASP A 216 -6.78 32.73 14.49
CA ASP A 216 -5.36 33.12 14.45
C ASP A 216 -4.74 33.12 15.84
N GLY A 217 -3.53 32.55 15.98
CA GLY A 217 -2.90 32.33 17.29
C GLY A 217 -3.74 31.44 18.22
N GLY A 218 -4.60 30.59 17.64
CA GLY A 218 -5.55 29.79 18.39
C GLY A 218 -4.89 28.82 19.39
N LYS A 219 -5.67 28.40 20.38
CA LYS A 219 -5.25 27.46 21.42
C LYS A 219 -6.31 26.39 21.62
N ALA A 220 -5.87 25.18 21.93
CA ALA A 220 -6.72 24.09 22.39
C ALA A 220 -6.06 23.38 23.57
N THR A 221 -6.85 22.87 24.51
CA THR A 221 -6.35 22.24 25.73
C THR A 221 -7.05 20.92 25.96
N PHE A 222 -6.26 19.89 26.29
CA PHE A 222 -6.71 18.55 26.63
C PHE A 222 -6.32 18.30 28.08
N GLU A 223 -7.32 18.36 28.96
CA GLU A 223 -7.15 18.13 30.39
C GLU A 223 -7.56 16.70 30.72
N SER A 224 -6.66 15.96 31.36
CA SER A 224 -6.95 14.62 31.86
C SER A 224 -7.07 14.63 33.37
N GLU A 225 -7.87 13.71 33.91
CA GLU A 225 -7.92 13.42 35.34
C GLU A 225 -6.94 12.29 35.70
N SER A 226 -6.60 12.17 36.98
CA SER A 226 -5.79 11.05 37.48
C SER A 226 -6.45 9.72 37.13
N GLY A 227 -5.69 8.78 36.56
CA GLY A 227 -6.19 7.48 36.10
C GLY A 227 -6.90 7.48 34.73
N ASN A 228 -7.05 8.64 34.09
CA ASN A 228 -7.72 8.78 32.80
C ASN A 228 -6.77 9.22 31.68
N VAL A 229 -7.26 9.13 30.43
CA VAL A 229 -6.61 9.68 29.24
C VAL A 229 -7.61 10.53 28.47
N ARG A 230 -7.22 11.76 28.11
CA ARG A 230 -8.00 12.64 27.23
C ARG A 230 -7.42 12.57 25.82
N PHE A 231 -8.26 12.19 24.85
CA PHE A 231 -7.87 12.01 23.46
C PHE A 231 -8.22 13.22 22.60
N GLY A 232 -7.40 13.47 21.59
CA GLY A 232 -7.60 14.51 20.60
C GLY A 232 -7.01 14.15 19.25
N LEU A 233 -7.38 14.93 18.25
CA LEU A 233 -6.83 14.84 16.90
C LEU A 233 -6.50 16.23 16.40
N LEU A 234 -5.29 16.41 15.86
CA LEU A 234 -4.89 17.58 15.09
C LEU A 234 -4.71 17.16 13.63
N ARG A 235 -5.26 17.92 12.69
CA ARG A 235 -5.06 17.70 11.24
C ARG A 235 -4.68 18.99 10.56
N LYS A 236 -3.69 18.94 9.67
CA LYS A 236 -3.36 20.10 8.83
C LYS A 236 -4.39 20.25 7.72
N SER A 237 -5.04 21.42 7.67
CA SER A 237 -6.09 21.68 6.68
C SER A 237 -5.59 22.48 5.48
N LYS A 238 -4.67 23.44 5.70
CA LYS A 238 -4.01 24.27 4.68
C LYS A 238 -2.65 24.74 5.21
N ALA A 239 -1.93 25.56 4.43
CA ALA A 239 -0.76 26.28 4.94
C ALA A 239 -1.12 27.08 6.20
N ASN A 240 -0.33 26.93 7.26
CA ASN A 240 -0.51 27.59 8.56
C ASN A 240 -1.94 27.46 9.15
N SER A 241 -2.66 26.38 8.82
CA SER A 241 -4.04 26.17 9.27
C SER A 241 -4.25 24.73 9.69
N TYR A 242 -4.82 24.56 10.88
CA TYR A 242 -5.05 23.28 11.52
C TYR A 242 -6.49 23.18 12.03
N ILE A 243 -7.05 21.98 11.94
CA ILE A 243 -8.31 21.64 12.58
C ILE A 243 -7.99 20.72 13.74
N ILE A 244 -8.56 21.02 14.90
CA ILE A 244 -8.37 20.23 16.11
C ILE A 244 -9.71 19.85 16.72
N SER A 245 -9.81 18.62 17.23
CA SER A 245 -11.00 18.08 17.91
C SER A 245 -10.61 17.28 19.16
N GLY A 246 -11.60 17.01 20.01
CA GLY A 246 -11.42 16.28 21.28
C GLY A 246 -10.98 17.16 22.45
N GLN A 247 -10.86 18.47 22.23
CA GLN A 247 -10.66 19.48 23.27
C GLN A 247 -11.79 19.41 24.31
#